data_AF-A0A937ZTI0-F1
#
_entry.id   AF-A0A937ZTI0-F1
#
_cell.length_a   1.000
_cell.length_b   1.000
_cell.length_c   1.000
_cell.angle_alpha   90.00
_cell.angle_beta   90.00
_cell.angle_gamma   90.00
#
_symmetry.space_group_name_H-M   'P 1'
#
loop_
_entity.id
_entity.type
_entity.pdbx_description
1 polymer ?
#
loop_
_entity_poly.entity_id
_entity_poly.type
_entity_poly.pdbx_seq_one_letter_code
_entity_poly.pdbx_strand_id
1 'polypeptide(L)'
;MAIRVAIDTGGTFTDVVAIDEASGAQFAVKTPSTPDDPSRGLVAGFRKAMAAAGRPVADAGALLHGSTVATNAVLEHKFDGLGLIVTHGFRYMIEIARQSVPDGYGNSFFWVKPPRLVPLHLVREVPGRMTFEGREIEPFDAAAARAAVAELVAGGARCIGVCLLHAYANDDHESQLGALIAREFPNTFFSLSSVVLPEYREYERAMTTLIDVLVKPYCRTYLGSAARQVRDEAGDIPFLIMQSNGGVVRHETAGDRPVTMLLSGPAAGVLGAVHMACLAGFEDILTLDVGGTSTDVSLVDRLRPAMTSQSTVEHYPVKTPMFDIVTVAAGGGSIAWVDGYGRLKVGPQSAGADPGPVAYGRGGTRPAVTDAALVMGR
;
A
#
# COMPACT_ATOMS: atom_id res chain seq x y z
N MET A 1 19.69 12.82 -24.78
CA MET A 1 20.21 12.58 -23.42
C MET A 1 19.11 12.93 -22.46
N ALA A 2 18.79 12.01 -21.56
CA ALA A 2 17.53 12.02 -20.83
C ALA A 2 17.71 12.51 -19.38
N ILE A 3 16.70 13.19 -18.86
CA ILE A 3 16.54 13.39 -17.42
C ILE A 3 15.71 12.24 -16.84
N ARG A 4 16.18 11.65 -15.73
CA ARG A 4 15.35 10.76 -14.91
C ARG A 4 14.72 11.57 -13.78
N VAL A 5 13.43 11.40 -13.58
CA VAL A 5 12.71 12.04 -12.48
C VAL A 5 12.18 10.96 -11.54
N ALA A 6 12.43 11.09 -10.24
CA ALA A 6 11.90 10.24 -9.19
C ALA A 6 11.01 11.07 -8.26
N ILE A 7 9.82 10.56 -7.97
CA ILE A 7 8.78 11.24 -7.18
C ILE A 7 8.36 10.34 -6.02
N ASP A 8 8.45 10.84 -4.80
CA ASP A 8 7.79 10.23 -3.64
C ASP A 8 6.61 11.09 -3.20
N THR A 9 5.40 10.53 -3.26
CA THR A 9 4.19 11.22 -2.78
C THR A 9 3.85 10.75 -1.37
N GLY A 10 4.12 11.63 -0.41
CA GLY A 10 3.70 11.53 0.99
C GLY A 10 2.33 12.15 1.27
N GLY A 11 1.89 12.09 2.52
CA GLY A 11 0.61 12.69 2.95
C GLY A 11 0.60 14.23 2.99
N THR A 12 1.75 14.87 3.20
CA THR A 12 1.84 16.34 3.31
C THR A 12 2.54 16.99 2.11
N PHE A 13 3.64 16.40 1.68
CA PHE A 13 4.43 16.89 0.56
C PHE A 13 4.75 15.75 -0.41
N THR A 14 4.93 16.14 -1.66
CA THR A 14 5.53 15.35 -2.72
C THR A 14 6.97 15.82 -2.89
N ASP A 15 7.91 14.90 -2.69
CA ASP A 15 9.34 15.11 -2.84
C ASP A 15 9.79 14.59 -4.21
N VAL A 16 10.55 15.42 -4.94
CA VAL A 16 10.94 15.11 -6.31
C VAL A 16 12.42 15.36 -6.52
N VAL A 17 13.08 14.39 -7.12
CA VAL A 17 14.49 14.46 -7.53
C VAL A 17 14.59 14.24 -9.04
N ALA A 18 15.27 15.12 -9.74
CA ALA A 18 15.66 14.94 -11.13
C ALA A 18 17.17 14.78 -11.24
N ILE A 19 17.62 13.86 -12.10
CA ILE A 19 19.03 13.62 -12.40
C ILE A 19 19.22 13.74 -13.91
N ASP A 20 20.13 14.64 -14.31
CA ASP A 20 20.65 14.69 -15.68
C ASP A 20 21.74 13.64 -15.84
N GLU A 21 21.48 12.60 -16.64
CA GLU A 21 22.41 11.50 -16.84
C GLU A 21 23.72 11.91 -17.52
N ALA A 22 23.71 13.00 -18.30
CA ALA A 22 24.88 13.43 -19.04
C ALA A 22 25.88 14.17 -18.14
N SER A 23 25.38 15.03 -17.26
CA SER A 23 26.20 15.87 -16.38
C SER A 23 26.35 15.32 -14.96
N GLY A 24 25.43 14.44 -14.53
CA GLY A 24 25.29 14.02 -13.14
C GLY A 24 24.64 15.08 -12.24
N ALA A 25 24.17 16.20 -12.81
CA ALA A 25 23.51 17.26 -12.04
C ALA A 25 22.21 16.76 -11.42
N GLN A 26 21.98 17.14 -10.16
CA GLN A 26 20.81 16.73 -9.38
C GLN A 26 19.99 17.96 -9.00
N PHE A 27 18.68 17.84 -9.12
CA PHE A 27 17.73 18.90 -8.80
C PHE A 27 16.67 18.34 -7.87
N ALA A 28 16.51 18.94 -6.69
CA ALA A 28 15.50 18.54 -5.73
C ALA A 28 14.45 19.65 -5.61
N VAL A 29 13.18 19.27 -5.71
CA VAL A 29 12.05 20.17 -5.50
C VAL A 29 11.02 19.54 -4.59
N LYS A 30 10.39 20.37 -3.76
CA LYS A 30 9.28 19.97 -2.89
C LYS A 30 8.01 20.67 -3.34
N THR A 31 6.90 19.93 -3.35
CA THR A 31 5.58 20.43 -3.71
C THR A 31 4.54 19.96 -2.70
N PRO A 32 3.46 20.72 -2.43
CA PRO A 32 2.36 20.23 -1.61
C PRO A 32 1.72 18.98 -2.22
N SER A 33 1.36 18.00 -1.39
CA SER A 33 0.56 16.86 -1.82
C SER A 33 -0.86 17.31 -2.17
N THR A 34 -1.54 16.52 -2.99
CA THR A 34 -2.96 16.71 -3.37
C THR A 34 -3.73 15.44 -3.02
N PRO A 35 -4.14 15.25 -1.75
CA PRO A 35 -4.75 14.00 -1.30
C PRO A 35 -6.06 13.65 -2.02
N ASP A 36 -6.79 14.66 -2.47
CA ASP A 36 -8.01 14.54 -3.27
C ASP A 36 -7.76 13.91 -4.65
N ASP A 37 -6.60 14.19 -5.24
CA ASP A 37 -6.17 13.63 -6.51
C ASP A 37 -4.63 13.65 -6.62
N PRO A 38 -3.95 12.57 -6.21
CA PRO A 38 -2.49 12.48 -6.23
C PRO A 38 -1.88 12.63 -7.61
N SER A 39 -2.65 12.39 -8.68
CA SER A 39 -2.14 12.54 -10.05
C SER A 39 -1.74 13.98 -10.33
N ARG A 40 -2.45 14.96 -9.75
CA ARG A 40 -2.13 16.39 -9.89
C ARG A 40 -0.81 16.73 -9.22
N GLY A 41 -0.59 16.23 -7.99
CA GLY A 41 0.64 16.45 -7.23
C GLY A 41 1.85 15.83 -7.93
N LEU A 42 1.70 14.61 -8.43
CA LEU A 42 2.72 13.91 -9.19
C LEU A 42 3.12 14.68 -10.45
N VAL A 43 2.14 15.07 -11.29
CA VAL A 43 2.42 15.78 -12.54
C VAL A 43 2.97 17.19 -12.28
N ALA A 44 2.46 17.90 -11.27
CA ALA A 44 3.00 19.19 -10.86
C ALA A 44 4.45 19.08 -10.38
N GLY A 45 4.76 18.06 -9.59
CA GLY A 45 6.12 17.73 -9.15
C GLY A 45 7.05 17.44 -10.33
N PHE A 46 6.61 16.63 -11.29
CA PHE A 46 7.33 16.33 -12.52
C PHE A 46 7.67 17.60 -13.32
N ARG A 47 6.68 18.45 -13.60
CA ARG A 47 6.88 19.73 -14.32
C ARG A 47 7.86 20.65 -13.58
N LYS A 48 7.74 20.74 -12.25
CA LYS A 48 8.60 21.58 -11.43
C LYS A 48 10.06 21.11 -11.43
N ALA A 49 10.29 19.80 -11.43
CA ALA A 49 11.63 19.23 -11.49
C ALA A 49 12.30 19.46 -12.84
N MET A 50 11.56 19.29 -13.95
CA MET A 50 12.06 19.62 -15.30
C MET A 50 12.38 21.11 -15.44
N ALA A 51 11.52 21.98 -14.91
CA ALA A 51 11.78 23.42 -14.87
C ALA A 51 13.02 23.78 -14.04
N ALA A 52 13.22 23.15 -12.88
CA ALA A 52 14.41 23.34 -12.05
C ALA A 52 15.71 22.89 -12.76
N ALA A 53 15.62 21.85 -13.59
CA ALA A 53 16.72 21.41 -14.45
C ALA A 53 16.94 22.32 -15.68
N GLY A 54 16.07 23.31 -15.92
CA GLY A 54 16.12 24.16 -17.10
C GLY A 54 15.84 23.41 -18.41
N ARG A 55 15.06 22.32 -18.36
CA ARG A 55 14.79 21.46 -19.51
C ARG A 55 13.29 21.36 -19.80
N PRO A 56 12.89 21.22 -21.08
CA PRO A 56 11.51 20.92 -21.44
C PRO A 56 11.12 19.53 -20.95
N VAL A 57 9.86 19.34 -20.57
CA VAL A 57 9.31 18.04 -20.12
C VAL A 57 9.55 16.89 -21.11
N ALA A 58 9.59 17.19 -22.42
CA ALA A 58 9.89 16.24 -23.49
C ALA A 58 11.32 15.64 -23.45
N ASP A 59 12.23 16.22 -22.66
CA ASP A 59 13.60 15.68 -22.47
C ASP A 59 13.68 14.65 -21.34
N ALA A 60 12.58 14.38 -20.63
CA ALA A 60 12.53 13.31 -19.65
C ALA A 60 12.66 11.94 -20.35
N GLY A 61 13.48 11.04 -19.81
CA GLY A 61 13.61 9.68 -20.35
C GLY A 61 13.01 8.60 -19.45
N ALA A 62 12.72 8.91 -18.19
CA ALA A 62 11.98 8.01 -17.31
C ALA A 62 11.37 8.78 -16.13
N LEU A 63 10.23 8.30 -15.67
CA LEU A 63 9.57 8.75 -14.46
C LEU A 63 9.44 7.58 -13.48
N LEU A 64 10.00 7.73 -12.28
CA LEU A 64 9.88 6.78 -11.19
C LEU A 64 8.98 7.35 -10.11
N HIS A 65 8.14 6.52 -9.51
CA HIS A 65 7.21 6.96 -8.49
C HIS A 65 7.09 5.96 -7.32
N GLY A 66 7.39 6.43 -6.12
CA GLY A 66 7.03 5.78 -4.86
C GLY A 66 5.88 6.53 -4.19
N SER A 67 5.08 5.82 -3.40
CA SER A 67 3.98 6.48 -2.71
C SER A 67 3.55 5.78 -1.44
N THR A 68 3.15 6.58 -0.45
CA THR A 68 2.46 6.10 0.76
C THR A 68 0.95 6.01 0.60
N VAL A 69 0.41 6.38 -0.57
CA VAL A 69 -1.03 6.53 -0.76
C VAL A 69 -1.77 5.19 -0.67
N ALA A 70 -1.20 4.09 -1.19
CA ALA A 70 -1.79 2.76 -1.03
C ALA A 70 -1.86 2.36 0.45
N THR A 71 -0.79 2.62 1.21
CA THR A 71 -0.77 2.36 2.66
C THR A 71 -1.84 3.20 3.37
N ASN A 72 -1.87 4.52 3.14
CA ASN A 72 -2.82 5.44 3.78
C ASN A 72 -4.28 5.09 3.47
N ALA A 73 -4.58 4.64 2.25
CA ALA A 73 -5.93 4.19 1.89
C ALA A 73 -6.41 3.01 2.75
N VAL A 74 -5.50 2.13 3.18
CA VAL A 74 -5.83 1.03 4.12
C VAL A 74 -6.00 1.56 5.55
N LEU A 75 -5.15 2.50 5.98
CA LEU A 75 -5.20 3.10 7.33
C LEU A 75 -6.47 3.95 7.57
N GLU A 76 -6.99 4.61 6.53
CA GLU A 76 -8.21 5.42 6.64
C GLU A 76 -9.50 4.61 6.87
N HIS A 77 -9.42 3.28 6.92
CA HIS A 77 -10.48 2.35 7.34
C HIS A 77 -11.83 2.45 6.60
N LYS A 78 -11.85 2.98 5.37
CA LYS A 78 -13.06 3.05 4.53
C LYS A 78 -13.23 1.75 3.73
N PHE A 79 -13.73 0.69 4.37
CA PHE A 79 -13.92 -0.65 3.76
C PHE A 79 -15.28 -0.84 3.07
N ASP A 80 -15.97 0.24 2.71
CA ASP A 80 -17.32 0.15 2.15
C ASP A 80 -17.35 -0.42 0.73
N GLY A 81 -18.26 -1.35 0.50
CA GLY A 81 -18.46 -1.99 -0.80
C GLY A 81 -17.42 -3.06 -1.12
N LEU A 82 -16.82 -3.69 -0.12
CA LEU A 82 -15.96 -4.85 -0.29
C LEU A 82 -16.77 -6.16 -0.12
N GLY A 83 -16.70 -7.04 -1.10
CA GLY A 83 -17.26 -8.39 -1.08
C GLY A 83 -16.18 -9.47 -1.18
N LEU A 84 -16.51 -10.68 -0.71
CA LEU A 84 -15.60 -11.83 -0.79
C LEU A 84 -16.34 -13.03 -1.37
N ILE A 85 -15.73 -13.68 -2.36
CA ILE A 85 -16.16 -14.97 -2.87
C ILE A 85 -15.15 -16.04 -2.46
N VAL A 86 -15.65 -17.10 -1.84
CA VAL A 86 -14.86 -18.26 -1.39
C VAL A 86 -15.45 -19.57 -1.91
N THR A 87 -14.69 -20.64 -1.79
CA THR A 87 -15.20 -21.99 -2.06
C THR A 87 -16.34 -22.36 -1.11
N HIS A 88 -17.32 -23.12 -1.59
CA HIS A 88 -18.40 -23.65 -0.76
C HIS A 88 -17.87 -24.39 0.49
N GLY A 89 -18.47 -24.11 1.65
CA GLY A 89 -18.07 -24.58 2.97
C GLY A 89 -17.08 -23.66 3.71
N PHE A 90 -16.60 -22.57 3.08
CA PHE A 90 -15.57 -21.68 3.63
C PHE A 90 -16.08 -20.27 3.95
N ARG A 91 -17.41 -20.05 3.96
CA ARG A 91 -18.03 -18.73 4.23
C ARG A 91 -17.48 -18.01 5.46
N TYR A 92 -17.17 -18.75 6.52
CA TYR A 92 -16.74 -18.20 7.81
C TYR A 92 -15.22 -18.06 7.96
N MET A 93 -14.44 -18.33 6.91
CA MET A 93 -12.97 -18.35 6.95
C MET A 93 -12.34 -17.10 7.59
N ILE A 94 -12.77 -15.89 7.20
CA ILE A 94 -12.22 -14.64 7.77
C ILE A 94 -12.72 -14.36 9.20
N GLU A 95 -13.93 -14.84 9.53
CA GLU A 95 -14.54 -14.73 10.86
C GLU A 95 -13.88 -15.67 11.86
N ILE A 96 -13.45 -16.86 11.43
CA ILE A 96 -12.67 -17.79 12.24
C ILE A 96 -11.20 -17.33 12.31
N ALA A 97 -10.66 -16.80 11.21
CA ALA A 97 -9.25 -16.48 11.04
C ALA A 97 -8.36 -17.68 11.39
N ARG A 98 -7.45 -17.53 12.35
CA ARG A 98 -6.53 -18.58 12.81
C ARG A 98 -6.80 -19.05 14.24
N GLN A 99 -7.82 -18.48 14.91
CA GLN A 99 -8.10 -18.71 16.34
C GLN A 99 -6.91 -18.47 17.28
N SER A 100 -5.85 -17.82 16.78
CA SER A 100 -4.68 -17.44 17.55
C SER A 100 -4.91 -16.09 18.23
N VAL A 101 -4.60 -16.00 19.52
CA VAL A 101 -4.52 -14.73 20.24
C VAL A 101 -3.09 -14.19 20.07
N PRO A 102 -2.90 -12.91 19.71
CA PRO A 102 -1.56 -12.33 19.59
C PRO A 102 -0.76 -12.42 20.89
N ASP A 103 0.55 -12.56 20.78
CA ASP A 103 1.46 -12.59 21.93
C ASP A 103 1.43 -11.28 22.72
N GLY A 104 1.53 -11.37 24.05
CA GLY A 104 1.50 -10.23 24.95
C GLY A 104 0.87 -10.57 26.30
N TYR A 105 1.41 -10.00 27.37
CA TYR A 105 0.92 -10.25 28.72
C TYR A 105 -0.56 -9.81 28.85
N GLY A 106 -1.43 -10.77 29.16
CA GLY A 106 -2.86 -10.52 29.37
C GLY A 106 -3.74 -10.56 28.10
N ASN A 107 -3.17 -10.77 26.90
CA ASN A 107 -3.96 -10.80 25.67
C ASN A 107 -5.01 -11.91 25.66
N SER A 108 -4.74 -13.06 26.29
CA SER A 108 -5.74 -14.14 26.43
C SER A 108 -7.01 -13.74 27.17
N PHE A 109 -6.99 -12.65 27.96
CA PHE A 109 -8.13 -12.16 28.73
C PHE A 109 -8.80 -10.92 28.13
N PHE A 110 -8.02 -10.04 27.49
CA PHE A 110 -8.49 -8.71 27.09
C PHE A 110 -8.45 -8.46 25.58
N TRP A 111 -7.85 -9.36 24.79
CA TRP A 111 -7.74 -9.14 23.36
C TRP A 111 -9.10 -9.25 22.68
N VAL A 112 -9.45 -8.18 21.97
CA VAL A 112 -10.63 -8.12 21.11
C VAL A 112 -10.17 -8.33 19.68
N LYS A 113 -10.81 -9.27 18.98
CA LYS A 113 -10.52 -9.52 17.58
C LYS A 113 -10.78 -8.25 16.76
N PRO A 114 -9.86 -7.85 15.87
CA PRO A 114 -10.06 -6.73 14.96
C PRO A 114 -11.35 -6.86 14.14
N PRO A 115 -11.96 -5.74 13.72
CA PRO A 115 -13.12 -5.77 12.84
C PRO A 115 -12.77 -6.50 11.54
N ARG A 116 -13.77 -7.14 10.94
CA ARG A 116 -13.63 -7.83 9.66
C ARG A 116 -13.60 -6.84 8.50
N LEU A 117 -12.68 -7.04 7.55
CA LEU A 117 -12.64 -6.27 6.29
C LEU A 117 -13.93 -6.43 5.48
N VAL A 118 -14.46 -7.65 5.44
CA VAL A 118 -15.72 -7.97 4.76
C VAL A 118 -16.70 -8.51 5.79
N PRO A 119 -17.88 -7.88 5.97
CA PRO A 119 -18.89 -8.44 6.84
C PRO A 119 -19.46 -9.73 6.26
N LEU A 120 -19.83 -10.69 7.12
CA LEU A 120 -20.28 -12.03 6.71
C LEU A 120 -21.44 -12.03 5.69
N HIS A 121 -22.32 -11.01 5.74
CA HIS A 121 -23.42 -10.86 4.78
C HIS A 121 -22.97 -10.41 3.38
N LEU A 122 -21.70 -9.98 3.22
CA LEU A 122 -21.02 -9.70 1.95
C LEU A 122 -19.99 -10.79 1.60
N VAL A 123 -20.10 -11.97 2.20
CA VAL A 123 -19.36 -13.17 1.78
C VAL A 123 -20.31 -14.11 1.03
N ARG A 124 -19.89 -14.58 -0.14
CA ARG A 124 -20.61 -15.60 -0.92
C ARG A 124 -19.73 -16.79 -1.20
N GLU A 125 -20.40 -17.92 -1.39
CA GLU A 125 -19.78 -19.20 -1.67
C GLU A 125 -20.08 -19.62 -3.10
N VAL A 126 -19.11 -20.23 -3.76
CA VAL A 126 -19.28 -20.81 -5.10
C VAL A 126 -18.93 -22.30 -5.06
N PRO A 127 -19.79 -23.17 -5.62
CA PRO A 127 -19.49 -24.59 -5.81
C PRO A 127 -18.32 -24.81 -6.78
N GLY A 128 -17.61 -25.92 -6.58
CA GLY A 128 -16.36 -26.23 -7.25
C GLY A 128 -15.27 -26.52 -6.23
N ARG A 129 -14.44 -27.52 -6.49
CA ARG A 129 -13.43 -27.97 -5.54
C ARG A 129 -12.22 -28.51 -6.27
N MET A 130 -11.04 -28.16 -5.77
CA MET A 130 -9.77 -28.73 -6.20
C MET A 130 -9.07 -29.44 -5.05
N THR A 131 -8.22 -30.41 -5.39
CA THR A 131 -7.25 -31.02 -4.49
C THR A 131 -6.05 -30.08 -4.26
N PHE A 132 -5.23 -30.37 -3.25
CA PHE A 132 -3.96 -29.64 -3.02
C PHE A 132 -2.94 -29.81 -4.17
N GLU A 133 -3.11 -30.83 -5.02
CA GLU A 133 -2.32 -31.06 -6.23
C GLU A 133 -2.88 -30.32 -7.46
N GLY A 134 -3.97 -29.57 -7.32
CA GLY A 134 -4.61 -28.83 -8.43
C GLY A 134 -5.52 -29.68 -9.32
N ARG A 135 -5.80 -30.94 -8.97
CA ARG A 135 -6.81 -31.78 -9.67
C ARG A 135 -8.22 -31.38 -9.27
N GLU A 136 -9.12 -31.25 -10.23
CA GLU A 136 -10.53 -30.97 -10.00
C GLU A 136 -11.25 -32.15 -9.33
N ILE A 137 -12.00 -31.88 -8.28
CA ILE A 137 -12.88 -32.83 -7.56
C ILE A 137 -14.34 -32.58 -7.94
N GLU A 138 -14.73 -31.30 -7.92
CA GLU A 138 -16.07 -30.83 -8.28
C GLU A 138 -15.91 -29.72 -9.32
N PRO A 139 -16.65 -29.76 -10.44
CA PRO A 139 -16.54 -28.76 -11.49
C PRO A 139 -17.02 -27.39 -11.01
N PHE A 140 -16.43 -26.34 -11.58
CA PHE A 140 -16.86 -24.97 -11.33
C PHE A 140 -18.30 -24.73 -11.80
N ASP A 141 -19.15 -24.21 -10.90
CA ASP A 141 -20.52 -23.84 -11.24
C ASP A 141 -20.60 -22.36 -11.64
N ALA A 142 -20.55 -22.11 -12.95
CA ALA A 142 -20.64 -20.77 -13.52
C ALA A 142 -22.00 -20.07 -13.26
N ALA A 143 -23.08 -20.82 -13.09
CA ALA A 143 -24.40 -20.24 -12.82
C ALA A 143 -24.50 -19.76 -11.36
N ALA A 144 -24.04 -20.58 -10.41
CA ALA A 144 -23.94 -20.20 -9.00
C ALA A 144 -22.94 -19.05 -8.80
N ALA A 145 -21.81 -19.06 -9.50
CA ALA A 145 -20.85 -17.97 -9.53
C ALA A 145 -21.47 -16.64 -9.97
N ARG A 146 -22.23 -16.64 -11.07
CA ARG A 146 -22.95 -15.46 -11.56
C ARG A 146 -23.93 -14.92 -10.52
N ALA A 147 -24.71 -15.80 -9.91
CA ALA A 147 -25.67 -15.42 -8.86
C ALA A 147 -24.96 -14.80 -7.65
N ALA A 148 -23.86 -15.41 -7.19
CA ALA A 148 -23.06 -14.91 -6.08
C ALA A 148 -22.50 -13.51 -6.35
N VAL A 149 -21.95 -13.25 -7.54
CA VAL A 149 -21.46 -11.92 -7.92
C VAL A 149 -22.62 -10.92 -7.99
N ALA A 150 -23.74 -11.28 -8.62
CA ALA A 150 -24.91 -10.41 -8.74
C ALA A 150 -25.47 -10.00 -7.35
N GLU A 151 -25.54 -10.94 -6.41
CA GLU A 151 -25.98 -10.67 -5.05
C GLU A 151 -25.03 -9.73 -4.30
N LEU A 152 -23.71 -9.89 -4.47
CA LEU A 152 -22.73 -8.99 -3.87
C LEU A 152 -22.87 -7.57 -4.43
N VAL A 153 -22.97 -7.44 -5.75
CA VAL A 153 -23.14 -6.14 -6.42
C VAL A 153 -24.46 -5.48 -6.00
N ALA A 154 -25.56 -6.23 -5.93
CA ALA A 154 -26.84 -5.73 -5.43
C ALA A 154 -26.77 -5.34 -3.94
N GLY A 155 -25.93 -6.01 -3.16
CA GLY A 155 -25.59 -5.67 -1.78
C GLY A 155 -24.64 -4.47 -1.62
N GLY A 156 -24.25 -3.82 -2.71
CA GLY A 156 -23.40 -2.64 -2.71
C GLY A 156 -21.89 -2.93 -2.86
N ALA A 157 -21.49 -4.17 -3.14
CA ALA A 157 -20.09 -4.48 -3.40
C ALA A 157 -19.64 -3.86 -4.73
N ARG A 158 -18.58 -3.06 -4.68
CA ARG A 158 -17.88 -2.46 -5.83
C ARG A 158 -16.51 -3.10 -6.05
N CYS A 159 -15.95 -3.71 -5.00
CA CYS A 159 -14.70 -4.43 -5.00
C CYS A 159 -14.94 -5.87 -4.52
N ILE A 160 -14.50 -6.88 -5.27
CA ILE A 160 -14.68 -8.29 -4.93
C ILE A 160 -13.32 -9.00 -4.85
N GLY A 161 -12.98 -9.50 -3.67
CA GLY A 161 -11.90 -10.48 -3.53
C GLY A 161 -12.42 -11.87 -3.87
N VAL A 162 -11.63 -12.64 -4.61
CA VAL A 162 -11.89 -14.06 -4.89
C VAL A 162 -10.78 -14.88 -4.23
N CYS A 163 -11.13 -15.79 -3.33
CA CYS A 163 -10.19 -16.73 -2.74
C CYS A 163 -10.81 -18.14 -2.69
N LEU A 164 -10.55 -18.91 -3.74
CA LEU A 164 -10.92 -20.32 -3.81
C LEU A 164 -9.79 -21.18 -3.23
N LEU A 165 -10.16 -22.29 -2.60
CA LEU A 165 -9.19 -23.25 -2.08
C LEU A 165 -8.34 -23.82 -3.20
N HIS A 166 -7.04 -23.96 -2.91
CA HIS A 166 -6.05 -24.53 -3.82
C HIS A 166 -5.90 -23.81 -5.17
N ALA A 167 -6.41 -22.59 -5.30
CA ALA A 167 -6.19 -21.72 -6.46
C ALA A 167 -4.70 -21.41 -6.72
N TYR A 168 -3.83 -21.59 -5.72
CA TYR A 168 -2.38 -21.49 -5.88
C TYR A 168 -1.76 -22.68 -6.65
N ALA A 169 -2.44 -23.83 -6.68
CA ALA A 169 -1.97 -25.04 -7.35
C ALA A 169 -2.56 -25.17 -8.76
N ASN A 170 -3.84 -24.79 -8.92
CA ASN A 170 -4.51 -24.65 -10.20
C ASN A 170 -5.52 -23.49 -10.08
N ASP A 171 -5.39 -22.47 -10.93
CA ASP A 171 -6.18 -21.25 -10.87
C ASP A 171 -7.41 -21.25 -11.78
N ASP A 172 -7.71 -22.35 -12.48
CA ASP A 172 -8.75 -22.42 -13.51
C ASP A 172 -10.12 -21.89 -13.04
N HIS A 173 -10.54 -22.23 -11.80
CA HIS A 173 -11.83 -21.78 -11.26
C HIS A 173 -11.82 -20.28 -10.95
N GLU A 174 -10.73 -19.74 -10.41
CA GLU A 174 -10.61 -18.30 -10.16
C GLU A 174 -10.52 -17.52 -11.48
N SER A 175 -9.79 -18.04 -12.45
CA SER A 175 -9.66 -17.45 -13.79
C SER A 175 -11.00 -17.41 -14.52
N GLN A 176 -11.80 -18.48 -14.45
CA GLN A 176 -13.16 -18.50 -15.00
C GLN A 176 -14.09 -17.49 -14.31
N LEU A 177 -14.04 -17.40 -12.98
CA LEU A 177 -14.80 -16.42 -12.21
C LEU A 177 -14.37 -14.98 -12.54
N GLY A 178 -13.07 -14.71 -12.66
CA GLY A 178 -12.53 -13.41 -13.06
C GLY A 178 -13.00 -13.00 -14.46
N ALA A 179 -12.96 -13.92 -15.43
CA ALA A 179 -13.47 -13.68 -16.77
C ALA A 179 -14.98 -13.41 -16.78
N LEU A 180 -15.75 -14.08 -15.92
CA LEU A 180 -17.18 -13.83 -15.73
C LEU A 180 -17.42 -12.43 -15.17
N ILE A 181 -16.73 -12.04 -14.09
CA ILE A 181 -16.85 -10.70 -13.48
C ILE A 181 -16.52 -9.62 -14.51
N ALA A 182 -15.41 -9.76 -15.23
CA ALA A 182 -14.97 -8.79 -16.23
C ALA A 182 -16.00 -8.59 -17.36
N ARG A 183 -16.65 -9.68 -17.81
CA ARG A 183 -17.62 -9.63 -18.91
C ARG A 183 -18.99 -9.11 -18.48
N GLU A 184 -19.46 -9.53 -17.31
CA GLU A 184 -20.86 -9.34 -16.91
C GLU A 184 -21.06 -8.21 -15.89
N PHE A 185 -19.99 -7.82 -15.17
CA PHE A 185 -20.01 -6.80 -14.12
C PHE A 185 -18.87 -5.77 -14.32
N PRO A 186 -18.79 -5.07 -15.47
CA PRO A 186 -17.62 -4.27 -15.86
C PRO A 186 -17.30 -3.08 -14.93
N ASN A 187 -18.25 -2.65 -14.10
CA ASN A 187 -18.06 -1.59 -13.12
C ASN A 187 -17.55 -2.09 -11.75
N THR A 188 -17.29 -3.40 -11.62
CA THR A 188 -16.82 -4.04 -10.39
C THR A 188 -15.34 -4.33 -10.50
N PHE A 189 -14.56 -3.85 -9.53
CA PHE A 189 -13.16 -4.21 -9.41
C PHE A 189 -13.03 -5.57 -8.73
N PHE A 190 -12.08 -6.39 -9.18
CA PHE A 190 -11.83 -7.67 -8.55
C PHE A 190 -10.33 -8.00 -8.49
N SER A 191 -9.98 -8.86 -7.54
CA SER A 191 -8.67 -9.48 -7.45
C SER A 191 -8.82 -10.98 -7.23
N LEU A 192 -8.05 -11.75 -7.98
CA LEU A 192 -7.95 -13.20 -7.85
C LEU A 192 -6.81 -13.54 -6.91
N SER A 193 -7.05 -14.42 -5.95
CA SER A 193 -6.04 -14.80 -4.99
C SER A 193 -4.87 -15.55 -5.61
N SER A 194 -5.11 -16.32 -6.67
CA SER A 194 -4.08 -16.97 -7.49
C SER A 194 -3.13 -15.97 -8.15
N VAL A 195 -3.62 -14.78 -8.50
CA VAL A 195 -2.79 -13.74 -9.12
C VAL A 195 -2.08 -12.90 -8.05
N VAL A 196 -2.80 -12.54 -6.98
CA VAL A 196 -2.26 -11.67 -5.93
C VAL A 196 -1.20 -12.39 -5.09
N LEU A 197 -1.53 -13.58 -4.58
CA LEU A 197 -0.67 -14.38 -3.72
C LEU A 197 -0.90 -15.88 -3.98
N PRO A 198 -0.24 -16.48 -4.98
CA PRO A 198 -0.32 -17.91 -5.29
C PRO A 198 0.41 -18.78 -4.27
N GLU A 199 0.00 -18.73 -3.00
CA GLU A 199 0.59 -19.50 -1.92
C GLU A 199 -0.45 -20.24 -1.07
N TYR A 200 0.03 -21.29 -0.40
CA TYR A 200 -0.72 -22.00 0.62
C TYR A 200 -1.11 -21.09 1.80
N ARG A 201 -2.21 -21.45 2.47
CA ARG A 201 -2.93 -20.73 3.55
C ARG A 201 -3.96 -19.69 3.07
N GLU A 202 -5.22 -20.09 3.12
CA GLU A 202 -6.39 -19.39 2.60
C GLU A 202 -6.75 -18.09 3.33
N TYR A 203 -6.54 -18.00 4.65
CA TYR A 203 -6.84 -16.78 5.42
C TYR A 203 -5.92 -15.62 5.01
N GLU A 204 -4.60 -15.79 5.12
CA GLU A 204 -3.62 -14.76 4.77
C GLU A 204 -3.70 -14.41 3.29
N ARG A 205 -3.95 -15.41 2.43
CA ARG A 205 -4.19 -15.21 1.01
C ARG A 205 -5.44 -14.36 0.77
N ALA A 206 -6.57 -14.69 1.39
CA ALA A 206 -7.79 -13.89 1.26
C ALA A 206 -7.63 -12.47 1.81
N MET A 207 -7.00 -12.29 2.97
CA MET A 207 -6.74 -10.97 3.55
C MET A 207 -5.88 -10.10 2.63
N THR A 208 -4.82 -10.68 2.04
CA THR A 208 -3.95 -10.00 1.08
C THR A 208 -4.72 -9.63 -0.19
N THR A 209 -5.56 -10.54 -0.72
CA THR A 209 -6.41 -10.28 -1.90
C THR A 209 -7.46 -9.19 -1.64
N LEU A 210 -8.03 -9.17 -0.44
CA LEU A 210 -9.00 -8.14 -0.03
C LEU A 210 -8.36 -6.76 0.07
N ILE A 211 -7.15 -6.68 0.63
CA ILE A 211 -6.39 -5.42 0.68
C ILE A 211 -6.00 -4.96 -0.72
N ASP A 212 -5.58 -5.89 -1.60
CA ASP A 212 -5.26 -5.57 -2.99
C ASP A 212 -6.46 -4.96 -3.74
N VAL A 213 -7.63 -5.61 -3.71
CA VAL A 213 -8.81 -5.11 -4.43
C VAL A 213 -9.39 -3.84 -3.79
N LEU A 214 -9.23 -3.66 -2.48
CA LEU A 214 -9.67 -2.45 -1.78
C LEU A 214 -9.02 -1.19 -2.36
N VAL A 215 -7.70 -1.22 -2.56
CA VAL A 215 -6.95 -0.05 -3.03
C VAL A 215 -6.87 0.06 -4.56
N LYS A 216 -7.24 -1.01 -5.29
CA LYS A 216 -7.18 -1.09 -6.76
C LYS A 216 -7.93 0.00 -7.51
N PRO A 217 -9.18 0.38 -7.19
CA PRO A 217 -9.89 1.45 -7.90
C PRO A 217 -9.14 2.78 -7.81
N TYR A 218 -8.62 3.06 -6.62
CA TYR A 218 -7.86 4.26 -6.35
C TYR A 218 -6.56 4.27 -7.15
N CYS A 219 -5.76 3.19 -7.03
CA CYS A 219 -4.47 3.05 -7.72
C CYS A 219 -4.59 3.10 -9.23
N ARG A 220 -5.53 2.37 -9.83
CA ARG A 220 -5.75 2.42 -11.29
C ARG A 220 -6.14 3.81 -11.78
N THR A 221 -7.02 4.50 -11.04
CA THR A 221 -7.48 5.84 -11.41
C THR A 221 -6.35 6.86 -11.42
N TYR A 222 -5.61 6.98 -10.30
CA TYR A 222 -4.59 8.02 -10.19
C TYR A 222 -3.37 7.72 -11.09
N LEU A 223 -2.91 6.46 -11.13
CA LEU A 223 -1.78 6.07 -11.98
C LEU A 223 -2.11 6.23 -13.45
N GLY A 224 -3.31 5.83 -13.87
CA GLY A 224 -3.79 6.02 -15.23
C GLY A 224 -3.95 7.51 -15.59
N SER A 225 -4.44 8.34 -14.68
CA SER A 225 -4.54 9.79 -14.88
C SER A 225 -3.16 10.43 -15.05
N ALA A 226 -2.21 10.11 -14.16
CA ALA A 226 -0.85 10.59 -14.22
C ALA A 226 -0.16 10.15 -15.52
N ALA A 227 -0.29 8.87 -15.90
CA ALA A 227 0.30 8.32 -17.10
C ALA A 227 -0.20 9.01 -18.39
N ARG A 228 -1.50 9.32 -18.47
CA ARG A 228 -2.05 10.07 -19.60
C ARG A 228 -1.44 11.46 -19.71
N GLN A 229 -1.43 12.21 -18.60
CA GLN A 229 -0.87 13.58 -18.58
C GLN A 229 0.63 13.59 -18.90
N VAL A 230 1.41 12.66 -18.33
CA VAL A 230 2.84 12.53 -18.63
C VAL A 230 3.04 12.20 -20.10
N ARG A 231 2.23 11.31 -20.68
CA ARG A 231 2.34 10.96 -22.10
C ARG A 231 2.02 12.13 -23.02
N ASP A 232 1.01 12.92 -22.68
CA ASP A 232 0.61 14.09 -23.47
C ASP A 232 1.70 15.18 -23.49
N GLU A 233 2.54 15.24 -22.45
CA GLU A 233 3.60 16.25 -22.29
C GLU A 233 5.01 15.79 -22.67
N ALA A 234 5.36 14.54 -22.36
CA ALA A 234 6.70 14.00 -22.49
C ALA A 234 6.80 12.80 -23.46
N GLY A 235 5.68 12.36 -24.04
CA GLY A 235 5.63 11.17 -24.89
C GLY A 235 5.62 9.85 -24.11
N ASP A 236 5.85 8.74 -24.80
CA ASP A 236 5.74 7.38 -24.22
C ASP A 236 6.99 6.97 -23.43
N ILE A 237 7.31 7.75 -22.39
CA ILE A 237 8.43 7.46 -21.50
C ILE A 237 8.06 6.36 -20.50
N PRO A 238 9.01 5.53 -20.04
CA PRO A 238 8.78 4.59 -18.95
C PRO A 238 8.28 5.30 -17.69
N PHE A 239 7.05 5.00 -17.29
CA PHE A 239 6.48 5.38 -15.99
C PHE A 239 6.48 4.15 -15.06
N LEU A 240 7.44 4.16 -14.14
CA LEU A 240 7.80 3.05 -13.26
C LEU A 240 7.39 3.34 -11.83
N ILE A 241 6.81 2.34 -11.17
CA ILE A 241 6.30 2.41 -9.81
C ILE A 241 7.15 1.54 -8.90
N MET A 242 7.61 2.13 -7.80
CA MET A 242 8.37 1.44 -6.76
C MET A 242 7.47 0.40 -6.07
N GLN A 243 8.03 -0.78 -5.81
CA GLN A 243 7.40 -1.84 -5.07
C GLN A 243 8.01 -1.98 -3.67
N SER A 244 7.27 -2.60 -2.75
CA SER A 244 7.68 -2.86 -1.37
C SER A 244 8.97 -3.68 -1.24
N ASN A 245 9.31 -4.47 -2.27
CA ASN A 245 10.51 -5.32 -2.33
C ASN A 245 11.73 -4.61 -2.94
N GLY A 246 11.63 -3.31 -3.22
CA GLY A 246 12.67 -2.52 -3.88
C GLY A 246 12.76 -2.68 -5.41
N GLY A 247 11.88 -3.50 -6.01
CA GLY A 247 11.73 -3.57 -7.46
C GLY A 247 10.92 -2.40 -8.02
N VAL A 248 10.89 -2.29 -9.35
CA VAL A 248 10.02 -1.34 -10.05
C VAL A 248 9.24 -2.05 -11.16
N VAL A 249 7.99 -1.64 -11.36
CA VAL A 249 7.10 -2.17 -12.42
C VAL A 249 6.44 -1.02 -13.16
N ARG A 250 5.86 -1.28 -14.34
CA ARG A 250 5.08 -0.24 -15.03
C ARG A 250 3.80 0.08 -14.25
N HIS A 251 3.32 1.31 -14.42
CA HIS A 251 2.12 1.81 -13.75
C HIS A 251 0.86 0.97 -13.98
N GLU A 252 0.70 0.33 -15.13
CA GLU A 252 -0.42 -0.59 -15.41
C GLU A 252 -0.35 -1.81 -14.49
N THR A 253 0.82 -2.44 -14.38
CA THR A 253 1.05 -3.60 -13.52
C THR A 253 0.86 -3.25 -12.04
N ALA A 254 1.32 -2.07 -11.62
CA ALA A 254 1.11 -1.58 -10.26
C ALA A 254 -0.38 -1.33 -9.97
N GLY A 255 -1.12 -0.77 -10.94
CA GLY A 255 -2.57 -0.61 -10.83
C GLY A 255 -3.33 -1.94 -10.76
N ASP A 256 -2.79 -3.00 -11.37
CA ASP A 256 -3.41 -4.33 -11.35
C ASP A 256 -3.09 -5.14 -10.08
N ARG A 257 -1.97 -4.85 -9.41
CA ARG A 257 -1.54 -5.51 -8.16
C ARG A 257 -1.00 -4.49 -7.14
N PRO A 258 -1.85 -3.54 -6.69
CA PRO A 258 -1.44 -2.43 -5.85
C PRO A 258 -1.00 -2.83 -4.44
N VAL A 259 -1.27 -4.07 -3.98
CA VAL A 259 -0.73 -4.55 -2.70
C VAL A 259 0.80 -4.51 -2.66
N THR A 260 1.45 -4.62 -3.83
CA THR A 260 2.91 -4.52 -3.96
C THR A 260 3.45 -3.09 -3.83
N MET A 261 2.56 -2.08 -3.72
CA MET A 261 2.93 -0.68 -3.51
C MET A 261 2.90 -0.26 -2.04
N LEU A 262 2.40 -1.12 -1.15
CA LEU A 262 2.36 -0.85 0.29
C LEU A 262 3.78 -0.62 0.79
N LEU A 263 4.03 0.48 1.49
CA LEU A 263 5.38 0.85 1.97
C LEU A 263 6.42 1.05 0.84
N SER A 264 5.99 1.35 -0.39
CA SER A 264 6.92 1.61 -1.51
C SER A 264 7.81 2.85 -1.30
N GLY A 265 7.29 3.90 -0.65
CA GLY A 265 8.08 5.08 -0.27
C GLY A 265 9.24 4.73 0.66
N PRO A 266 8.97 4.16 1.85
CA PRO A 266 10.00 3.67 2.76
C PRO A 266 11.00 2.70 2.10
N ALA A 267 10.53 1.80 1.24
CA ALA A 267 11.40 0.89 0.49
C ALA A 267 12.40 1.63 -0.42
N ALA A 268 11.97 2.71 -1.09
CA ALA A 268 12.87 3.58 -1.86
C ALA A 268 13.89 4.27 -0.95
N GLY A 269 13.48 4.73 0.24
CA GLY A 269 14.35 5.32 1.24
C GLY A 269 15.45 4.36 1.69
N VAL A 270 15.11 3.09 1.95
CA VAL A 270 16.07 2.03 2.29
C VAL A 270 17.08 1.82 1.16
N LEU A 271 16.63 1.72 -0.09
CA LEU A 271 17.53 1.59 -1.24
C LEU A 271 18.46 2.80 -1.41
N GLY A 272 17.94 4.00 -1.21
CA GLY A 272 18.73 5.22 -1.20
C GLY A 272 19.80 5.19 -0.11
N ALA A 273 19.43 4.77 1.10
CA ALA A 273 20.37 4.62 2.22
C ALA A 273 21.45 3.57 1.95
N VAL A 274 21.10 2.42 1.35
CA VAL A 274 22.07 1.39 0.91
C VAL A 274 23.05 1.97 -0.11
N HIS A 275 22.56 2.73 -1.09
CA HIS A 275 23.42 3.38 -2.08
C HIS A 275 24.40 4.35 -1.42
N MET A 276 23.92 5.20 -0.51
CA MET A 276 24.76 6.15 0.22
C MET A 276 25.76 5.47 1.15
N ALA A 277 25.36 4.39 1.82
CA ALA A 277 26.23 3.60 2.69
C ALA A 277 27.38 2.95 1.91
N CYS A 278 27.08 2.39 0.73
CA CYS A 278 28.09 1.86 -0.18
C CYS A 278 29.13 2.92 -0.57
N LEU A 279 28.67 4.13 -0.94
CA LEU A 279 29.57 5.26 -1.26
C LEU A 279 30.40 5.73 -0.06
N ALA A 280 29.83 5.66 1.14
CA ALA A 280 30.48 6.04 2.38
C ALA A 280 31.39 4.94 2.98
N GLY A 281 31.40 3.74 2.40
CA GLY A 281 32.19 2.61 2.89
C GLY A 281 31.61 1.91 4.13
N PHE A 282 30.30 2.04 4.38
CA PHE A 282 29.58 1.32 5.43
C PHE A 282 28.79 0.16 4.83
N GLU A 283 28.96 -1.04 5.37
CA GLU A 283 28.25 -2.23 4.91
C GLU A 283 26.98 -2.50 5.73
N ASP A 284 27.01 -2.22 7.03
CA ASP A 284 25.90 -2.46 7.95
C ASP A 284 25.29 -1.13 8.39
N ILE A 285 23.99 -0.95 8.14
CA ILE A 285 23.28 0.28 8.50
C ILE A 285 21.92 -0.02 9.14
N LEU A 286 21.51 0.92 9.99
CA LEU A 286 20.13 1.04 10.46
C LEU A 286 19.55 2.30 9.83
N THR A 287 18.47 2.15 9.08
CA THR A 287 17.72 3.30 8.52
C THR A 287 16.74 3.82 9.56
N LEU A 288 16.55 5.14 9.61
CA LEU A 288 15.62 5.81 10.51
C LEU A 288 14.99 6.99 9.77
N ASP A 289 13.78 6.80 9.24
CA ASP A 289 13.01 7.85 8.59
C ASP A 289 11.89 8.34 9.51
N VAL A 290 12.03 9.57 10.03
CA VAL A 290 11.09 10.15 10.99
C VAL A 290 10.18 11.14 10.27
N GLY A 291 8.93 10.76 10.07
CA GLY A 291 7.89 11.61 9.51
C GLY A 291 7.10 12.40 10.57
N GLY A 292 5.99 12.99 10.13
CA GLY A 292 5.06 13.70 11.02
C GLY A 292 4.20 12.77 11.89
N THR A 293 3.93 11.54 11.45
CA THR A 293 3.02 10.61 12.13
C THR A 293 3.70 9.34 12.61
N SER A 294 4.71 8.89 11.88
CA SER A 294 5.37 7.59 12.05
C SER A 294 6.87 7.70 11.84
N THR A 295 7.57 6.66 12.30
CA THR A 295 8.99 6.44 12.04
C THR A 295 9.15 5.07 11.40
N ASP A 296 9.81 5.02 10.25
CA ASP A 296 10.11 3.79 9.52
C ASP A 296 11.58 3.38 9.74
N VAL A 297 11.78 2.13 10.14
CA VAL A 297 13.10 1.59 10.51
C VAL A 297 13.34 0.28 9.78
N SER A 298 14.50 0.14 9.14
CA SER A 298 14.95 -1.10 8.48
C SER A 298 16.42 -1.38 8.82
N LEU A 299 16.71 -2.63 9.13
CA LEU A 299 18.08 -3.15 9.26
C LEU A 299 18.61 -3.59 7.89
N VAL A 300 19.85 -3.24 7.59
CA VAL A 300 20.57 -3.65 6.40
C VAL A 300 21.88 -4.32 6.85
N ASP A 301 22.04 -5.60 6.51
CA ASP A 301 23.26 -6.38 6.75
C ASP A 301 24.03 -6.50 5.43
N ARG A 302 25.31 -6.09 5.41
CA ARG A 302 26.19 -6.19 4.25
C ARG A 302 25.57 -5.64 2.96
N LEU A 303 25.02 -4.42 3.04
CA LEU A 303 24.32 -3.72 1.94
C LEU A 303 23.11 -4.47 1.38
N ARG A 304 22.57 -5.44 2.14
CA ARG A 304 21.37 -6.21 1.77
C ARG A 304 20.26 -5.90 2.77
N PRO A 305 19.21 -5.17 2.34
CA PRO A 305 18.03 -5.00 3.16
C PRO A 305 17.42 -6.36 3.53
N ALA A 306 17.00 -6.50 4.79
CA ALA A 306 16.24 -7.66 5.21
C ALA A 306 14.91 -7.74 4.44
N MET A 307 14.51 -8.95 4.06
CA MET A 307 13.26 -9.21 3.34
C MET A 307 12.32 -9.99 4.27
N THR A 308 11.04 -9.64 4.23
CA THR A 308 9.96 -10.41 4.84
C THR A 308 8.88 -10.70 3.80
N SER A 309 8.15 -11.80 4.00
CA SER A 309 6.91 -12.06 3.27
C SER A 309 5.69 -11.91 4.17
N GLN A 310 5.87 -11.60 5.45
CA GLN A 310 4.80 -11.45 6.43
C GLN A 310 4.89 -10.08 7.05
N SER A 311 3.82 -9.31 6.88
CA SER A 311 3.66 -8.00 7.50
C SER A 311 2.23 -7.81 7.96
N THR A 312 2.00 -6.77 8.75
CA THR A 312 0.67 -6.34 9.17
C THR A 312 0.48 -4.89 8.76
N VAL A 313 -0.62 -4.61 8.05
CA VAL A 313 -1.08 -3.23 7.85
C VAL A 313 -2.26 -3.03 8.79
N GLU A 314 -2.11 -2.12 9.75
CA GLU A 314 -2.98 -2.00 10.93
C GLU A 314 -3.07 -3.30 11.74
N HIS A 315 -4.16 -4.04 11.55
CA HIS A 315 -4.41 -5.32 12.22
C HIS A 315 -4.54 -6.48 11.22
N TYR A 316 -4.38 -6.19 9.93
CA TYR A 316 -4.66 -7.15 8.88
C TYR A 316 -3.35 -7.75 8.34
N PRO A 317 -3.24 -9.09 8.32
CA PRO A 317 -2.06 -9.73 7.78
C PRO A 317 -1.99 -9.50 6.27
N VAL A 318 -0.85 -9.03 5.82
CA VAL A 318 -0.50 -8.90 4.40
C VAL A 318 0.68 -9.79 4.14
N LYS A 319 0.52 -10.69 3.17
CA LYS A 319 1.58 -11.62 2.79
C LYS A 319 2.02 -11.30 1.36
N THR A 320 3.03 -10.44 1.24
CA THR A 320 3.69 -10.11 -0.02
C THR A 320 5.19 -9.90 0.25
N PRO A 321 6.10 -10.33 -0.63
CA PRO A 321 7.52 -10.02 -0.48
C PRO A 321 7.74 -8.52 -0.39
N MET A 322 8.43 -8.08 0.66
CA MET A 322 8.76 -6.67 0.92
C MET A 322 10.03 -6.57 1.76
N PHE A 323 10.65 -5.39 1.81
CA PHE A 323 11.66 -5.11 2.82
C PHE A 323 11.04 -5.17 4.22
N ASP A 324 11.83 -5.68 5.16
CA ASP A 324 11.46 -5.74 6.57
C ASP A 324 11.62 -4.34 7.19
N ILE A 325 10.55 -3.57 7.05
CA ILE A 325 10.43 -2.20 7.55
C ILE A 325 9.46 -2.22 8.72
N VAL A 326 9.94 -1.79 9.88
CA VAL A 326 9.14 -1.63 11.08
C VAL A 326 8.69 -0.18 11.17
N THR A 327 7.38 0.04 11.08
CA THR A 327 6.76 1.35 11.30
C THR A 327 6.37 1.49 12.77
N VAL A 328 6.91 2.50 13.44
CA VAL A 328 6.53 2.89 14.81
C VAL A 328 5.62 4.11 14.72
N ALA A 329 4.49 4.09 15.45
CA ALA A 329 3.55 5.21 15.57
C ALA A 329 4.10 6.36 16.45
N ALA A 330 5.29 6.83 16.10
CA ALA A 330 6.00 7.93 16.74
C ALA A 330 6.60 8.82 15.64
N GLY A 331 6.35 10.12 15.70
CA GLY A 331 6.87 11.11 14.75
C GLY A 331 6.76 12.52 15.32
N GLY A 332 7.03 13.54 14.50
CA GLY A 332 7.00 14.94 14.95
C GLY A 332 5.63 15.40 15.49
N GLY A 333 4.55 14.87 14.92
CA GLY A 333 3.17 15.16 15.33
C GLY A 333 2.66 14.31 16.49
N SER A 334 3.44 13.37 17.03
CA SER A 334 2.99 12.53 18.14
C SER A 334 2.65 13.37 19.37
N ILE A 335 1.44 13.17 19.88
CA ILE A 335 0.87 14.01 20.93
C ILE A 335 1.41 13.57 22.29
N ALA A 336 1.87 14.54 23.07
CA ALA A 336 2.21 14.35 24.46
C ALA A 336 0.92 14.41 25.32
N TRP A 337 0.70 13.41 26.15
CA TRP A 337 -0.44 13.33 27.06
C TRP A 337 -0.05 12.65 28.37
N VAL A 338 -0.88 12.81 29.41
CA VAL A 338 -0.66 12.21 30.73
C VAL A 338 -1.75 11.16 30.94
N ASP A 339 -1.34 9.94 31.29
CA ASP A 339 -2.29 8.85 31.55
C ASP A 339 -2.99 8.99 32.91
N GLY A 340 -3.97 8.11 33.17
CA GLY A 340 -4.71 8.10 34.44
C GLY A 340 -3.84 7.81 35.68
N TYR A 341 -2.58 7.42 35.50
CA TYR A 341 -1.60 7.19 36.57
C TYR A 341 -0.58 8.34 36.69
N GLY A 342 -0.78 9.45 35.97
CA GLY A 342 0.11 10.61 36.03
C GLY A 342 1.42 10.45 35.25
N ARG A 343 1.54 9.44 34.37
CA ARG A 343 2.76 9.21 33.58
C ARG A 343 2.67 9.93 32.24
N LEU A 344 3.76 10.58 31.84
CA LEU A 344 3.89 11.16 30.52
C LEU A 344 3.96 10.07 29.45
N LYS A 345 3.16 10.22 28.40
CA LYS A 345 3.10 9.38 27.22
C LYS A 345 3.23 10.26 25.97
N VAL A 346 3.80 9.71 24.92
CA VAL A 346 3.90 10.36 23.60
C VAL A 346 3.41 9.36 22.56
N GLY A 347 2.39 9.75 21.81
CA GLY A 347 1.68 8.84 20.91
C GLY A 347 0.81 7.80 21.66
N PRO A 348 0.19 6.85 20.94
CA PRO A 348 0.23 6.69 19.47
C PRO A 348 -0.59 7.75 18.72
N GLN A 349 -1.40 8.56 19.41
CA GLN A 349 -2.17 9.63 18.78
C GLN A 349 -1.24 10.67 18.14
N SER A 350 -1.56 11.10 16.93
CA SER A 350 -0.85 12.18 16.23
C SER A 350 -1.75 13.39 16.01
N ALA A 351 -1.13 14.57 15.94
CA ALA A 351 -1.76 15.81 15.53
C ALA A 351 -1.93 15.93 14.00
N GLY A 352 -1.28 15.04 13.23
CA GLY A 352 -1.33 15.04 11.77
C GLY A 352 -0.70 16.28 11.13
N ALA A 353 -1.10 16.61 9.90
CA ALA A 353 -0.69 17.82 9.20
C ALA A 353 -1.71 18.97 9.29
N ASP A 354 -2.97 18.64 9.61
CA ASP A 354 -4.09 19.58 9.77
C ASP A 354 -5.02 19.08 10.90
N PRO A 355 -5.19 19.83 12.01
CA PRO A 355 -4.59 21.14 12.29
C PRO A 355 -3.08 21.08 12.61
N GLY A 356 -2.52 19.88 12.83
CA GLY A 356 -1.10 19.68 13.12
C GLY A 356 -0.65 20.13 14.51
N PRO A 357 0.67 20.08 14.78
CA PRO A 357 1.28 20.62 16.00
C PRO A 357 0.86 22.08 16.28
N VAL A 358 0.85 22.49 17.55
CA VAL A 358 0.46 23.85 17.98
C VAL A 358 1.29 24.91 17.25
N ALA A 359 2.57 24.64 17.05
CA ALA A 359 3.55 25.48 16.37
C ALA A 359 3.19 25.79 14.92
N TYR A 360 2.32 25.00 14.27
CA TYR A 360 1.87 25.29 12.91
C TYR A 360 0.90 26.48 12.86
N GLY A 361 0.31 26.88 13.99
CA GLY A 361 -0.59 28.03 14.05
C GLY A 361 -1.93 27.83 13.33
N ARG A 362 -2.32 26.58 13.04
CA ARG A 362 -3.56 26.22 12.30
C ARG A 362 -4.71 25.77 13.20
N GLY A 363 -4.68 26.13 14.49
CA GLY A 363 -5.73 25.77 15.45
C GLY A 363 -5.50 24.46 16.21
N GLY A 364 -4.32 23.84 16.08
CA GLY A 364 -3.92 22.71 16.91
C GLY A 364 -3.79 23.13 18.38
N THR A 365 -4.34 22.35 19.31
CA THR A 365 -4.38 22.69 20.75
C THR A 365 -3.69 21.68 21.65
N ARG A 366 -3.27 20.53 21.12
CA ARG A 366 -2.59 19.48 21.86
C ARG A 366 -1.09 19.50 21.55
N PRO A 367 -0.20 19.51 22.56
CA PRO A 367 1.24 19.60 22.33
C PRO A 367 1.78 18.33 21.66
N ALA A 368 2.63 18.51 20.65
CA ALA A 368 3.29 17.45 19.91
C ALA A 368 4.82 17.49 20.05
N VAL A 369 5.52 16.47 19.56
CA VAL A 369 6.99 16.37 19.59
C VAL A 369 7.66 17.58 18.93
N THR A 370 7.15 18.06 17.79
CA THR A 370 7.68 19.24 17.09
C THR A 370 7.49 20.53 17.91
N ASP A 371 6.42 20.64 18.71
CA ASP A 371 6.23 21.78 19.61
C ASP A 371 7.31 21.80 20.69
N ALA A 372 7.64 20.63 21.26
CA ALA A 372 8.73 20.51 22.20
C ALA A 372 10.09 20.83 21.56
N ALA A 373 10.33 20.39 20.32
CA ALA A 373 11.55 20.71 19.57
C ALA A 373 11.70 22.23 19.37
N LEU A 374 10.61 22.91 18.99
CA LEU A 374 10.60 24.37 18.84
C LEU A 374 10.89 25.09 20.16
N VAL A 375 10.25 24.68 21.26
CA VAL A 375 10.49 25.26 22.59
C VAL A 375 11.95 25.06 23.05
N MET A 376 12.56 23.94 22.67
CA MET A 376 13.97 23.65 22.94
C MET A 376 14.95 24.34 21.97
N GLY A 377 14.46 25.03 20.94
CA GLY A 377 15.29 25.68 19.93
C GLY A 377 16.03 24.71 18.99
N ARG A 378 15.39 23.60 18.61
CA ARG A 378 15.93 22.59 17.69
C ARG A 378 15.33 22.67 16.30
#